data_AF-A0A9X5BFB8-F1
#
_entry.id   AF-A0A9X5BFB8-F1
#
_cell.length_a   1.000
_cell.length_b   1.000
_cell.length_c   1.000
_cell.angle_alpha   90.00
_cell.angle_beta   90.00
_cell.angle_gamma   90.00
#
_symmetry.space_group_name_H-M   'P 1'
#
loop_
_entity.id
_entity.type
_entity.pdbx_description
1 polymer ?
#
loop_
_entity_poly.entity_id
_entity_poly.type
_entity_poly.pdbx_seq_one_letter_code
_entity_poly.pdbx_strand_id
1 'polypeptide(L)'
;MEQSMILRFFGGVSQDGFDCMVDFDKVLYELTRWLLPIGICLLAEGVWLEKWRKIEPFVCYRYATVKIWWRRKFLRGLFNGILAAMLLFLVAMAADIVNAGGFPDEVWKVFTLWFAHMITILSFFLVLDMIRTRELVPAILLLLEGVTFLVGFFNIRIARFMYGMWGMYFQSEWYFGETGVCVLYSLLTEMTLIAIGYLAGRILLGRKMRNR
;
A
#
# COMPACT_ATOMS: atom_id res chain seq x y z
N MET A 1 -27.22 10.27 -2.58
CA MET A 1 -26.04 10.33 -3.46
C MET A 1 -25.32 9.00 -3.34
N GLU A 2 -25.15 8.27 -4.44
CA GLU A 2 -24.25 7.11 -4.40
C GLU A 2 -22.84 7.60 -4.15
N GLN A 3 -22.22 7.09 -3.09
CA GLN A 3 -20.84 7.45 -2.72
C GLN A 3 -19.90 6.91 -3.80
N SER A 4 -19.02 7.77 -4.31
CA SER A 4 -18.07 7.45 -5.39
C SER A 4 -17.24 6.20 -5.05
N MET A 5 -16.99 5.35 -6.06
CA MET A 5 -16.13 4.17 -5.97
C MET A 5 -14.72 4.50 -5.52
N ILE A 6 -14.16 5.64 -5.95
CA ILE A 6 -12.86 6.12 -5.45
C ILE A 6 -12.92 6.27 -3.94
N LEU A 7 -13.93 6.95 -3.39
CA LEU A 7 -14.07 7.12 -1.96
C LEU A 7 -14.31 5.78 -1.23
N ARG A 8 -15.06 4.86 -1.83
CA ARG A 8 -15.39 3.56 -1.21
C ARG A 8 -14.23 2.58 -1.14
N PHE A 9 -13.35 2.55 -2.14
CA PHE A 9 -12.25 1.58 -2.19
C PHE A 9 -10.89 2.18 -1.83
N PHE A 10 -10.67 3.46 -2.16
CA PHE A 10 -9.39 4.13 -2.00
C PHE A 10 -9.42 5.18 -0.89
N GLY A 11 -10.61 5.66 -0.53
CA GLY A 11 -10.84 6.65 0.52
C GLY A 11 -10.66 6.13 1.94
N GLY A 12 -10.27 4.86 2.12
CA GLY A 12 -10.00 4.27 3.43
C GLY A 12 -11.27 3.84 4.17
N VAL A 13 -11.24 3.98 5.49
CA VAL A 13 -12.27 3.42 6.39
C VAL A 13 -13.03 4.55 7.03
N SER A 14 -14.31 4.69 6.69
CA SER A 14 -15.18 5.67 7.35
C SER A 14 -15.61 5.16 8.72
N GLN A 15 -15.49 6.02 9.73
CA GLN A 15 -15.99 5.78 11.07
C GLN A 15 -17.32 6.50 11.35
N ASP A 16 -17.95 7.08 10.33
CA ASP A 16 -19.18 7.83 10.52
C ASP A 16 -20.33 6.89 10.94
N GLY A 17 -20.98 7.23 12.05
CA GLY A 17 -22.12 6.50 12.59
C GLY A 17 -21.78 5.22 13.36
N PHE A 18 -20.58 5.09 13.96
CA PHE A 18 -20.35 4.08 14.99
C PHE A 18 -20.99 4.52 16.31
N ASP A 19 -22.23 4.07 16.52
CA ASP A 19 -22.81 4.00 17.85
C ASP A 19 -22.18 2.83 18.61
N CYS A 20 -22.29 2.84 19.95
CA CYS A 20 -21.56 2.00 20.92
C CYS A 20 -21.61 0.46 20.72
N MET A 21 -22.28 -0.06 19.68
CA MET A 21 -22.28 -1.48 19.30
C MET A 21 -21.44 -1.73 18.04
N VAL A 22 -20.48 -2.65 18.15
CA VAL A 22 -19.64 -3.10 17.03
C VAL A 22 -20.49 -3.92 16.06
N ASP A 23 -20.87 -3.31 14.94
CA ASP A 23 -21.46 -4.01 13.79
C ASP A 23 -20.35 -4.75 13.03
N PHE A 24 -20.24 -6.06 13.25
CA PHE A 24 -19.22 -6.90 12.63
C PHE A 24 -19.33 -6.91 11.10
N ASP A 25 -20.55 -6.87 10.55
CA ASP A 25 -20.76 -6.90 9.10
C ASP A 25 -20.25 -5.60 8.46
N LYS A 26 -20.48 -4.45 9.12
CA LYS A 26 -19.92 -3.16 8.69
C LYS A 26 -18.39 -3.14 8.77
N VAL A 27 -17.80 -3.67 9.84
CA VAL A 27 -16.33 -3.76 10.01
C VAL A 27 -15.71 -4.63 8.92
N LEU A 28 -16.28 -5.80 8.67
CA LEU A 28 -15.80 -6.73 7.65
C LEU A 28 -15.94 -6.12 6.26
N TYR A 29 -17.02 -5.40 6.00
CA TYR A 29 -17.27 -4.72 4.74
C TYR A 29 -16.23 -3.65 4.42
N GLU A 30 -15.95 -2.74 5.37
CA GLU A 30 -14.95 -1.68 5.20
C GLU A 30 -13.52 -2.27 5.09
N LEU A 31 -13.20 -3.30 5.89
CA LEU A 31 -11.93 -4.02 5.78
C LEU A 31 -11.75 -4.66 4.40
N THR A 32 -12.78 -5.33 3.90
CA THR A 32 -12.72 -6.01 2.60
C THR A 32 -12.49 -5.01 1.48
N ARG A 33 -13.22 -3.87 1.50
CA ARG A 33 -13.05 -2.78 0.53
C ARG A 33 -11.66 -2.19 0.56
N TRP A 34 -11.08 -2.03 1.75
CA TRP A 34 -9.73 -1.52 1.92
C TRP A 34 -8.65 -2.47 1.40
N LEU A 35 -8.75 -3.76 1.75
CA LEU A 35 -7.74 -4.76 1.38
C LEU A 35 -7.82 -5.19 -0.09
N LEU A 36 -8.99 -5.09 -0.73
CA LEU A 36 -9.19 -5.53 -2.11
C LEU A 36 -8.25 -4.85 -3.11
N PRO A 37 -8.16 -3.51 -3.21
CA PRO A 37 -7.25 -2.86 -4.15
C PRO A 37 -5.78 -3.12 -3.82
N ILE A 38 -5.41 -3.21 -2.54
CA ILE A 38 -4.06 -3.55 -2.09
C ILE A 38 -3.70 -4.97 -2.55
N GLY A 39 -4.61 -5.92 -2.34
CA GLY A 39 -4.47 -7.32 -2.73
C GLY A 39 -4.30 -7.48 -4.24
N ILE A 40 -5.10 -6.78 -5.05
CA ILE A 40 -4.96 -6.79 -6.51
C ILE A 40 -3.59 -6.29 -6.94
N CYS A 41 -3.11 -5.18 -6.36
CA CYS A 41 -1.80 -4.63 -6.68
C CYS A 41 -0.66 -5.58 -6.29
N LEU A 42 -0.73 -6.19 -5.10
CA LEU A 42 0.25 -7.19 -4.65
C LEU A 42 0.26 -8.44 -5.53
N LEU A 43 -0.91 -8.91 -5.99
CA LEU A 43 -1.01 -10.02 -6.92
C LEU A 43 -0.38 -9.69 -8.28
N ALA A 44 -0.69 -8.52 -8.84
CA ALA A 44 -0.11 -8.07 -10.10
C ALA A 44 1.43 -7.99 -10.02
N GLU A 45 1.95 -7.36 -8.96
CA GLU A 45 3.40 -7.27 -8.75
C GLU A 45 4.03 -8.64 -8.50
N GLY A 46 3.37 -9.52 -7.74
CA GLY A 46 3.83 -10.89 -7.52
C GLY A 46 3.97 -11.69 -8.82
N VAL A 47 3.02 -11.56 -9.75
CA VAL A 47 3.09 -12.20 -11.07
C VAL A 47 4.25 -11.65 -11.90
N TRP A 48 4.48 -10.33 -11.87
CA TRP A 48 5.63 -9.75 -12.56
C TRP A 48 6.95 -10.19 -11.95
N LEU A 49 7.08 -10.18 -10.62
CA LEU A 49 8.28 -10.65 -9.93
C LEU A 49 8.57 -12.11 -10.24
N GLU A 50 7.55 -12.98 -10.31
CA GLU A 50 7.73 -14.39 -10.65
C GLU A 50 8.24 -14.58 -12.08
N LYS A 51 7.71 -13.84 -13.05
CA LYS A 51 8.25 -13.81 -14.42
C LYS A 51 9.70 -13.37 -14.43
N TRP A 52 10.04 -12.35 -13.64
CA TRP A 52 11.40 -11.82 -13.57
C TRP A 52 12.38 -12.77 -12.90
N ARG A 53 11.98 -13.48 -11.83
CA ARG A 53 12.83 -14.48 -11.16
C ARG A 53 13.31 -15.57 -12.12
N LYS A 54 12.51 -15.93 -13.12
CA LYS A 54 12.90 -16.89 -14.17
C LYS A 54 13.98 -16.33 -15.12
N ILE A 55 14.04 -15.02 -15.27
CA ILE A 55 14.98 -14.30 -16.16
C ILE A 55 16.22 -13.81 -15.36
N GLU A 56 16.08 -13.63 -14.06
CA GLU A 56 17.07 -13.06 -13.12
C GLU A 56 18.45 -13.77 -13.13
N PRO A 57 18.56 -15.12 -13.21
CA PRO A 57 19.85 -15.81 -13.27
C PRO A 57 20.71 -15.38 -14.47
N PHE A 58 20.08 -15.14 -15.62
CA PHE A 58 20.76 -14.72 -16.86
C PHE A 58 21.23 -13.25 -16.79
N VAL A 59 20.56 -12.45 -15.97
CA VAL A 59 20.79 -11.02 -15.85
C VAL A 59 21.85 -10.71 -14.78
N CYS A 60 21.91 -11.49 -13.70
CA CYS A 60 22.91 -11.35 -12.63
C CYS A 60 24.36 -11.47 -13.12
N TYR A 61 24.63 -12.29 -14.15
CA TYR A 61 25.97 -12.43 -14.76
C TYR A 61 26.50 -11.11 -15.36
N ARG A 62 25.60 -10.20 -15.75
CA ARG A 62 25.93 -8.98 -16.49
C ARG A 62 26.18 -7.76 -15.60
N TYR A 63 25.88 -7.85 -14.30
CA TYR A 63 26.05 -6.73 -13.38
C TYR A 63 27.34 -6.86 -12.57
N ALA A 64 28.32 -6.01 -12.89
CA ALA A 64 29.61 -5.95 -12.19
C ALA A 64 29.50 -5.63 -10.68
N THR A 65 28.39 -5.02 -10.23
CA THR A 65 28.19 -4.63 -8.82
C THR A 65 26.76 -4.90 -8.35
N VAL A 66 26.60 -5.69 -7.29
CA VAL A 66 25.29 -6.03 -6.68
C VAL A 66 24.50 -4.82 -6.21
N LYS A 67 25.16 -3.70 -5.87
CA LYS A 67 24.48 -2.43 -5.57
C LYS A 67 23.72 -1.86 -6.78
N ILE A 68 24.31 -1.93 -7.98
CA ILE A 68 23.69 -1.43 -9.21
C ILE A 68 22.50 -2.33 -9.59
N TRP A 69 22.68 -3.64 -9.44
CA TRP A 69 21.62 -4.61 -9.65
C TRP A 69 20.42 -4.37 -8.71
N TRP A 70 20.66 -4.23 -7.39
CA TRP A 70 19.61 -3.95 -6.41
C TRP A 70 18.84 -2.69 -6.76
N ARG A 71 19.54 -1.59 -7.05
CA ARG A 71 18.92 -0.32 -7.42
C ARG A 71 18.01 -0.47 -8.64
N ARG A 72 18.44 -1.19 -9.68
CA ARG A 72 17.62 -1.41 -10.88
C ARG A 72 16.44 -2.34 -10.60
N LYS A 73 16.65 -3.43 -9.86
CA LYS A 73 15.57 -4.35 -9.46
C LYS A 73 14.49 -3.60 -8.66
N PHE A 74 14.91 -2.85 -7.64
CA PHE A 74 14.03 -2.08 -6.78
C PHE A 74 13.25 -1.01 -7.57
N LEU A 75 13.93 -0.16 -8.34
CA LEU A 75 13.26 0.90 -9.10
C LEU A 75 12.29 0.34 -10.16
N ARG A 76 12.67 -0.75 -10.84
CA ARG A 76 11.81 -1.32 -11.88
C ARG A 76 10.61 -2.07 -11.31
N GLY A 77 10.78 -2.79 -10.21
CA GLY A 77 9.65 -3.40 -9.49
C GLY A 77 8.70 -2.32 -8.98
N LEU A 78 9.24 -1.28 -8.35
CA LEU A 78 8.44 -0.15 -7.86
C LEU A 78 7.67 0.52 -9.00
N PHE A 79 8.29 0.71 -10.17
CA PHE A 79 7.63 1.30 -11.33
C PHE A 79 6.49 0.42 -11.88
N ASN A 80 6.67 -0.91 -11.94
CA ASN A 80 5.61 -1.82 -12.38
C ASN A 80 4.43 -1.82 -11.41
N GLY A 81 4.71 -1.90 -10.10
CA GLY A 81 3.68 -1.85 -9.07
C GLY A 81 2.93 -0.51 -9.07
N ILE A 82 3.65 0.60 -9.23
CA ILE A 82 3.08 1.94 -9.43
C ILE A 82 2.17 1.96 -10.65
N LEU A 83 2.59 1.38 -11.77
CA LEU A 83 1.78 1.33 -12.99
C LEU A 83 0.50 0.51 -12.79
N ALA A 84 0.55 -0.63 -12.10
CA ALA A 84 -0.66 -1.37 -11.71
C ALA A 84 -1.58 -0.55 -10.80
N ALA A 85 -1.03 0.11 -9.79
CA ALA A 85 -1.80 0.95 -8.87
C ALA A 85 -2.49 2.12 -9.61
N MET A 86 -1.77 2.79 -10.54
CA MET A 86 -2.35 3.84 -11.38
C MET A 86 -3.46 3.30 -12.28
N LEU A 87 -3.25 2.15 -12.93
CA LEU A 87 -4.29 1.54 -13.78
C LEU A 87 -5.54 1.21 -12.97
N LEU A 88 -5.38 0.64 -11.78
CA LEU A 88 -6.51 0.30 -10.91
C LEU A 88 -7.29 1.55 -10.49
N PHE A 89 -6.57 2.63 -10.13
CA PHE A 89 -7.18 3.91 -9.79
C PHE A 89 -7.92 4.54 -10.98
N LEU A 90 -7.33 4.49 -12.18
CA LEU A 90 -7.96 5.00 -13.41
C LEU A 90 -9.25 4.24 -13.77
N VAL A 91 -9.28 2.93 -13.56
CA VAL A 91 -10.49 2.12 -13.77
C VAL A 91 -11.59 2.55 -12.79
N ALA A 92 -11.27 2.73 -11.51
CA ALA A 92 -12.22 3.22 -10.53
C ALA A 92 -12.74 4.63 -10.87
N MET A 93 -11.86 5.51 -11.34
CA MET A 93 -12.21 6.86 -11.79
C MET A 93 -13.12 6.84 -13.02
N ALA A 94 -12.81 6.02 -14.01
CA ALA A 94 -13.67 5.86 -15.19
C ALA A 94 -15.06 5.35 -14.79
N ALA A 95 -15.12 4.42 -13.84
CA ALA A 95 -16.37 3.89 -13.33
C ALA A 95 -17.19 4.96 -12.56
N ASP A 96 -16.53 5.88 -11.85
CA ASP A 96 -17.19 7.02 -11.21
C ASP A 96 -17.73 8.05 -12.22
N ILE A 97 -16.97 8.35 -13.27
CA ILE A 97 -17.43 9.27 -14.33
C ILE A 97 -18.69 8.71 -15.01
N VAL A 98 -18.72 7.39 -15.26
CA VAL A 98 -19.86 6.72 -15.91
C VAL A 98 -21.08 6.61 -14.99
N ASN A 99 -20.90 6.27 -13.71
CA ASN A 99 -22.01 5.98 -12.79
C ASN A 99 -22.48 7.19 -11.96
N ALA A 100 -21.54 8.02 -11.47
CA ALA A 100 -21.83 9.14 -10.60
C ALA A 100 -21.93 10.49 -11.34
N GLY A 101 -21.59 10.52 -12.64
CA GLY A 101 -21.80 11.68 -13.51
C GLY A 101 -20.88 12.88 -13.22
N GLY A 102 -19.78 12.69 -12.48
CA GLY A 102 -18.86 13.78 -12.15
C GLY A 102 -17.56 13.33 -11.47
N PHE A 103 -16.59 14.25 -11.42
CA PHE A 103 -15.34 14.07 -10.67
C PHE A 103 -15.55 14.45 -9.21
N PRO A 104 -15.27 13.55 -8.25
CA PRO A 104 -15.29 13.93 -6.84
C PRO A 104 -14.19 14.98 -6.57
N ASP A 105 -14.53 16.08 -5.89
CA ASP A 105 -13.59 17.17 -5.56
C ASP A 105 -12.41 16.69 -4.69
N GLU A 106 -12.59 15.56 -4.02
CA GLU A 106 -11.65 14.98 -3.07
C GLU A 106 -10.75 13.89 -3.70
N VAL A 107 -10.93 13.59 -5.00
CA VAL A 107 -10.15 12.54 -5.70
C VAL A 107 -8.65 12.74 -5.55
N TRP A 108 -8.15 13.97 -5.67
CA TRP A 108 -6.71 14.22 -5.62
C TRP A 108 -6.12 13.95 -4.23
N LYS A 109 -6.90 14.20 -3.17
CA LYS A 109 -6.52 13.94 -1.78
C LYS A 109 -6.44 12.44 -1.51
N VAL A 110 -7.49 11.72 -1.90
CA VAL A 110 -7.55 10.26 -1.82
C VAL A 110 -6.42 9.63 -2.62
N PHE A 111 -6.21 10.09 -3.86
CA PHE A 111 -5.15 9.61 -4.73
C PHE A 111 -3.78 9.77 -4.08
N THR A 112 -3.47 10.96 -3.53
CA THR A 112 -2.15 11.25 -2.96
C THR A 112 -1.82 10.36 -1.78
N LEU A 113 -2.76 10.23 -0.83
CA LEU A 113 -2.59 9.38 0.35
C LEU A 113 -2.50 7.91 -0.06
N TRP A 114 -3.46 7.43 -0.84
CA TRP A 114 -3.48 6.04 -1.29
C TRP A 114 -2.22 5.65 -2.06
N PHE A 115 -1.76 6.52 -2.95
CA PHE A 115 -0.60 6.26 -3.78
C PHE A 115 0.70 6.21 -2.96
N ALA A 116 0.88 7.12 -2.01
CA ALA A 116 2.05 7.12 -1.13
C ALA A 116 2.12 5.84 -0.27
N HIS A 117 0.98 5.40 0.25
CA HIS A 117 0.86 4.14 0.98
C HIS A 117 1.14 2.92 0.10
N MET A 118 0.58 2.88 -1.12
CA MET A 118 0.85 1.80 -2.06
C MET A 118 2.34 1.69 -2.40
N ILE A 119 3.04 2.81 -2.59
CA ILE A 119 4.50 2.81 -2.79
C ILE A 119 5.21 2.22 -1.57
N THR A 120 4.73 2.49 -0.36
CA THR A 120 5.27 1.93 0.89
C THR A 120 5.08 0.42 0.96
N ILE A 121 3.86 -0.07 0.73
CA ILE A 121 3.56 -1.52 0.69
C ILE A 121 4.41 -2.22 -0.38
N LEU A 122 4.47 -1.67 -1.60
CA LEU A 122 5.26 -2.23 -2.70
C LEU A 122 6.76 -2.24 -2.36
N SER A 123 7.26 -1.21 -1.67
CA SER A 123 8.65 -1.16 -1.21
C SER A 123 8.94 -2.29 -0.21
N PHE A 124 8.05 -2.53 0.75
CA PHE A 124 8.19 -3.67 1.66
C PHE A 124 8.06 -5.01 0.95
N PHE A 125 7.14 -5.13 -0.01
CA PHE A 125 6.98 -6.32 -0.83
C PHE A 125 8.29 -6.72 -1.51
N LEU A 126 8.95 -5.78 -2.18
CA LEU A 126 10.25 -6.00 -2.84
C LEU A 126 11.38 -6.39 -1.89
N VAL A 127 11.34 -5.90 -0.64
CA VAL A 127 12.36 -6.22 0.35
C VAL A 127 12.15 -7.63 0.91
N LEU A 128 10.92 -7.95 1.28
CA LEU A 128 10.53 -9.23 1.83
C LEU A 128 10.61 -10.36 0.78
N ASP A 129 10.45 -10.04 -0.51
CA ASP A 129 10.66 -10.94 -1.65
C ASP A 129 12.03 -11.64 -1.64
N MET A 130 13.03 -11.01 -1.02
CA MET A 130 14.39 -11.53 -0.94
C MET A 130 14.60 -12.59 0.15
N ILE A 131 13.63 -12.75 1.06
CA ILE A 131 13.67 -13.69 2.17
C ILE A 131 13.27 -15.10 1.68
N ARG A 132 13.67 -16.14 2.41
CA ARG A 132 13.39 -17.55 2.03
C ARG A 132 11.89 -17.85 1.95
N THR A 133 11.06 -17.22 2.78
CA THR A 133 9.60 -17.41 2.86
C THR A 133 8.82 -16.43 1.99
N ARG A 134 9.35 -16.10 0.82
CA ARG A 134 8.81 -15.09 -0.11
C ARG A 134 7.38 -15.35 -0.59
N GLU A 135 6.95 -16.61 -0.63
CA GLU A 135 5.60 -17.01 -1.08
C GLU A 135 4.51 -16.51 -0.14
N LEU A 136 4.84 -16.32 1.14
CA LEU A 136 3.91 -15.82 2.16
C LEU A 136 3.87 -14.30 2.23
N VAL A 137 4.74 -13.59 1.49
CA VAL A 137 4.90 -12.14 1.65
C VAL A 137 3.61 -11.36 1.35
N PRO A 138 2.86 -11.63 0.26
CA PRO A 138 1.59 -10.93 0.05
C PRO A 138 0.62 -11.14 1.21
N ALA A 139 0.54 -12.38 1.75
CA ALA A 139 -0.31 -12.70 2.88
C ALA A 139 0.14 -11.99 4.16
N ILE A 140 1.45 -11.93 4.43
CA ILE A 140 2.00 -11.23 5.59
C ILE A 140 1.69 -9.73 5.52
N LEU A 141 1.84 -9.10 4.35
CA LEU A 141 1.52 -7.68 4.17
C LEU A 141 0.02 -7.42 4.33
N LEU A 142 -0.84 -8.24 3.74
CA LEU A 142 -2.29 -8.12 3.91
C LEU A 142 -2.74 -8.35 5.36
N LEU A 143 -2.11 -9.30 6.06
CA LEU A 143 -2.36 -9.52 7.49
C LEU A 143 -1.89 -8.34 8.33
N LEU A 144 -0.75 -7.74 8.01
CA LEU A 144 -0.27 -6.53 8.69
C LEU A 144 -1.30 -5.41 8.55
N GLU A 145 -1.77 -5.13 7.34
CA GLU A 145 -2.81 -4.14 7.06
C GLU A 145 -4.14 -4.46 7.77
N GLY A 146 -4.53 -5.74 7.82
CA GLY A 146 -5.74 -6.17 8.53
C GLY A 146 -5.62 -6.03 10.05
N VAL A 147 -4.45 -6.32 10.62
CA VAL A 147 -4.20 -6.13 12.05
C VAL A 147 -4.13 -4.65 12.40
N THR A 148 -3.49 -3.83 11.57
CA THR A 148 -3.43 -2.38 11.79
C THR A 148 -4.82 -1.76 11.68
N PHE A 149 -5.63 -2.23 10.73
CA PHE A 149 -7.05 -1.93 10.64
C PHE A 149 -7.77 -2.23 11.96
N LEU A 150 -7.68 -3.46 12.47
CA LEU A 150 -8.38 -3.88 13.69
C LEU A 150 -7.93 -3.06 14.91
N VAL A 151 -6.62 -2.86 15.08
CA VAL A 151 -6.08 -2.09 16.20
C VAL A 151 -6.55 -0.64 16.15
N GLY A 152 -6.51 0.01 14.98
CA GLY A 152 -6.99 1.38 14.84
C GLY A 152 -8.51 1.47 15.00
N PHE A 153 -9.25 0.44 14.60
CA PHE A 153 -10.68 0.35 14.78
C PHE A 153 -11.08 0.26 16.27
N PHE A 154 -10.39 -0.57 17.05
CA PHE A 154 -10.69 -0.73 18.49
C PHE A 154 -10.11 0.38 19.37
N ASN A 155 -9.05 1.06 18.93
CA ASN A 155 -8.38 2.08 19.75
C ASN A 155 -8.01 3.33 18.95
N ILE A 156 -8.97 4.26 18.89
CA ILE A 156 -8.82 5.53 18.17
C ILE A 156 -7.66 6.39 18.67
N ARG A 157 -7.21 6.24 19.93
CA ARG A 157 -6.06 6.98 20.46
C ARG A 157 -4.75 6.48 19.88
N ILE A 158 -4.62 5.17 19.71
CA ILE A 158 -3.46 4.54 19.07
C ILE A 158 -3.51 4.78 17.56
N ALA A 159 -4.72 4.79 16.97
CA ALA A 159 -4.95 5.00 15.55
C ALA A 159 -4.32 6.30 15.02
N ARG A 160 -4.28 7.37 15.83
CA ARG A 160 -3.64 8.66 15.48
C ARG A 160 -2.14 8.56 15.19
N PHE A 161 -1.49 7.49 15.66
CA PHE A 161 -0.06 7.23 15.46
C PHE A 161 0.21 6.17 14.39
N MET A 162 -0.83 5.57 13.80
CA MET A 162 -0.74 4.49 12.81
C MET A 162 -0.77 5.07 11.40
N TYR A 163 0.19 5.95 11.12
CA TYR A 163 0.35 6.63 9.85
C TYR A 163 0.44 5.65 8.67
N GLY A 164 -0.32 5.90 7.61
CA GLY A 164 -0.38 5.08 6.39
C GLY A 164 -1.19 3.78 6.52
N MET A 165 -1.04 3.04 7.62
CA MET A 165 -1.61 1.68 7.80
C MET A 165 -3.06 1.64 8.30
N TRP A 166 -3.69 2.79 8.54
CA TRP A 166 -5.07 2.86 9.02
C TRP A 166 -5.90 3.90 8.27
N GLY A 167 -6.90 3.43 7.51
CA GLY A 167 -8.07 4.19 7.08
C GLY A 167 -7.78 5.55 6.46
N MET A 168 -6.85 5.63 5.52
CA MET A 168 -6.48 6.90 4.87
C MET A 168 -7.65 7.70 4.31
N TYR A 169 -7.42 8.93 3.86
CA TYR A 169 -8.41 9.96 3.57
C TYR A 169 -9.46 10.19 4.66
N PHE A 170 -10.39 9.26 4.90
CA PHE A 170 -11.39 9.37 5.96
C PHE A 170 -10.78 9.60 7.34
N GLN A 171 -9.62 9.03 7.66
CA GLN A 171 -8.96 9.27 8.96
C GLN A 171 -7.96 10.43 8.94
N SER A 172 -7.84 11.15 7.82
CA SER A 172 -6.88 12.24 7.67
C SER A 172 -7.42 13.59 8.16
N GLU A 173 -6.51 14.52 8.43
CA GLU A 173 -6.81 15.92 8.72
C GLU A 173 -7.69 16.57 7.63
N TRP A 174 -7.61 16.10 6.39
CA TRP A 174 -8.45 16.62 5.31
C TRP A 174 -9.93 16.24 5.42
N TYR A 175 -10.28 15.23 6.22
CA TYR A 175 -11.66 14.77 6.44
C TYR A 175 -12.15 15.09 7.87
N PHE A 176 -11.36 14.76 8.90
CA PHE A 176 -11.71 14.99 10.32
C PHE A 176 -11.15 16.28 10.93
N GLY A 177 -10.51 17.14 10.14
CA GLY A 177 -9.91 18.38 10.62
C GLY A 177 -8.85 18.12 11.70
N GLU A 178 -8.89 18.90 12.79
CA GLU A 178 -7.91 18.86 13.89
C GLU A 178 -7.81 17.52 14.63
N THR A 179 -8.82 16.65 14.49
CA THR A 179 -8.84 15.33 15.13
C THR A 179 -8.31 14.20 14.24
N GLY A 180 -8.11 14.49 12.95
CA GLY A 180 -7.58 13.56 11.96
C GLY A 180 -6.06 13.44 12.01
N VAL A 181 -5.55 12.41 11.34
CA VAL A 181 -4.12 12.18 11.18
C VAL A 181 -3.53 13.26 10.27
N CYS A 182 -2.53 13.97 10.78
CA CYS A 182 -1.86 15.01 10.01
C CYS A 182 -1.21 14.42 8.75
N VAL A 183 -1.62 14.95 7.60
CA VAL A 183 -1.25 14.44 6.27
C VAL A 183 0.26 14.54 6.05
N LEU A 184 0.86 15.67 6.45
CA LEU A 184 2.29 15.90 6.28
C LEU A 184 3.12 14.85 7.03
N TYR A 185 2.79 14.60 8.31
CA TYR A 185 3.48 13.59 9.10
C TYR A 185 3.27 12.19 8.52
N SER A 186 2.06 11.88 8.03
CA SER A 186 1.80 10.60 7.36
C SER A 186 2.72 10.40 6.16
N LEU A 187 2.77 11.36 5.25
CA LEU A 187 3.63 11.29 4.06
C LEU A 187 5.11 11.19 4.42
N LEU A 188 5.58 11.94 5.43
CA LEU A 188 6.96 11.86 5.91
C LEU A 188 7.30 10.47 6.48
N THR A 189 6.39 9.87 7.24
CA THR A 189 6.60 8.52 7.77
C THR A 189 6.67 7.49 6.66
N GLU A 190 5.77 7.53 5.68
CA GLU A 190 5.77 6.63 4.52
C GLU A 190 7.06 6.76 3.69
N MET A 191 7.47 8.00 3.39
CA MET A 191 8.74 8.27 2.70
C MET A 191 9.95 7.72 3.48
N THR A 192 9.92 7.85 4.81
CA THR A 192 10.97 7.29 5.68
C THR A 192 10.96 5.76 5.64
N LEU A 193 9.79 5.13 5.67
CA LEU A 193 9.64 3.67 5.58
C LEU A 193 10.12 3.14 4.22
N ILE A 194 9.81 3.83 3.12
CA ILE A 194 10.32 3.50 1.78
C ILE A 194 11.86 3.55 1.76
N ALA A 195 12.45 4.62 2.32
CA ALA A 195 13.90 4.76 2.40
C ALA A 195 14.55 3.64 3.24
N ILE A 196 13.96 3.32 4.39
CA ILE A 196 14.38 2.21 5.25
C ILE A 196 14.27 0.89 4.50
N GLY A 197 13.18 0.63 3.78
CA GLY A 197 12.99 -0.56 2.95
C GLY A 197 14.11 -0.71 1.93
N TYR A 198 14.40 0.34 1.16
CA TYR A 198 15.49 0.32 0.19
C TYR A 198 16.85 0.02 0.82
N LEU A 199 17.16 0.62 1.98
CA LEU A 199 18.40 0.39 2.72
C LEU A 199 18.48 -1.03 3.30
N ALA A 200 17.39 -1.53 3.88
CA ALA A 200 17.30 -2.88 4.42
C ALA A 200 17.56 -3.93 3.34
N GLY A 201 16.98 -3.74 2.15
CA GLY A 201 17.22 -4.62 1.01
C GLY A 201 18.69 -4.66 0.56
N ARG A 202 19.35 -3.50 0.56
CA ARG A 202 20.79 -3.40 0.28
C ARG A 202 21.63 -4.15 1.32
N ILE A 203 21.29 -4.07 2.61
CA ILE A 203 21.98 -4.77 3.70
C ILE A 203 21.79 -6.29 3.59
N LEU A 204 20.55 -6.74 3.35
CA LEU A 204 20.20 -8.15 3.19
C LEU A 204 21.00 -8.80 2.05
N LEU A 205 21.12 -8.11 0.91
CA LEU A 205 21.94 -8.58 -0.22
C LEU A 205 23.43 -8.66 0.13
N GLY A 206 23.95 -7.68 0.87
CA GLY A 206 25.32 -7.69 1.36
C GLY A 206 25.63 -8.90 2.24
N ARG A 207 24.70 -9.30 3.12
CA ARG A 207 24.82 -10.52 3.94
C ARG A 207 24.75 -11.79 3.09
N LYS A 208 23.81 -11.86 2.14
CA LYS A 208 23.61 -13.03 1.27
C LYS A 208 24.83 -13.35 0.41
N MET A 209 25.58 -12.32 -0.01
CA MET A 209 26.83 -12.50 -0.76
C MET A 209 28.03 -12.90 0.09
N ARG A 210 28.05 -12.54 1.39
CA ARG A 210 29.15 -12.91 2.30
C ARG A 210 29.08 -14.36 2.75
N ASN A 211 27.88 -14.95 2.74
CA ASN A 211 27.61 -16.33 3.15
C ASN A 211 27.55 -17.32 1.98
N ARG A 212 27.96 -16.90 0.77
CA ARG A 212 28.15 -17.75 -0.41
C ARG A 212 29.64 -17.81 -0.72
#